data_AF-A0A7L2TZD8-F1
#
_entry.id   AF-A0A7L2TZD8-F1
#
_cell.length_a   1.000
_cell.length_b   1.000
_cell.length_c   1.000
_cell.angle_alpha   90.00
_cell.angle_beta   90.00
_cell.angle_gamma   90.00
#
_symmetry.space_group_name_H-M   'P 1'
#
loop_
_entity.id
_entity.type
_entity.pdbx_description
1 polymer ?
#
loop_
_entity_poly.entity_id
_entity_poly.type
_entity_poly.pdbx_seq_one_letter_code
_entity_poly.pdbx_strand_id
1 'polypeptide(L)'
;PKTLPMAHESMLLLAVTEFVASLATSTYFTAGALHRNISSDMLPRQFLLQLRTKNMEVFSPELQERYPDQPMELHLWARQQPLLSCHPDALHGTLFSSAEAFVVLPNATRVPVFLLNI
;
A
#
# COMPACT_ATOMS: atom_id res chain seq x y z
N PRO A 1 11.85 -17.27 24.06
CA PRO A 1 13.08 -17.82 23.44
C PRO A 1 12.72 -18.87 22.38
N LYS A 2 13.14 -18.68 21.12
CA LYS A 2 12.94 -19.66 20.04
C LYS A 2 14.19 -20.52 19.94
N THR A 3 14.05 -21.82 20.15
CA THR A 3 15.17 -22.77 20.13
C THR A 3 15.49 -23.12 18.69
N LEU A 4 16.76 -22.97 18.32
CA LEU A 4 17.24 -23.31 16.98
C LEU A 4 17.79 -24.75 16.99
N PRO A 5 17.50 -25.56 15.95
CA PRO A 5 18.13 -26.86 15.83
C PRO A 5 19.63 -26.69 15.56
N MET A 6 20.43 -27.61 16.07
CA MET A 6 21.87 -27.67 15.80
C MET A 6 22.09 -28.12 14.34
N ALA A 7 22.21 -27.15 13.43
CA ALA A 7 22.55 -27.41 12.05
C ALA A 7 24.07 -27.50 11.88
N HIS A 8 24.57 -28.64 11.39
CA HIS A 8 26.00 -28.86 11.16
C HIS A 8 26.47 -28.37 9.78
N GLU A 9 25.55 -27.95 8.90
CA GLU A 9 25.83 -27.57 7.51
C GLU A 9 25.85 -26.05 7.26
N SER A 10 25.29 -25.24 8.16
CA SER A 10 25.20 -23.79 7.98
C SER A 10 26.24 -23.06 8.83
N MET A 11 26.98 -22.13 8.22
CA MET A 11 27.99 -21.32 8.93
C MET A 11 27.38 -20.34 9.95
N LEU A 12 26.11 -19.96 9.78
CA LEU A 12 25.38 -19.08 10.69
C LEU A 12 23.89 -19.39 10.65
N LEU A 13 23.25 -19.40 11.81
CA LEU A 13 21.81 -19.61 11.94
C LEU A 13 21.19 -18.47 12.75
N LEU A 14 20.21 -17.78 12.15
CA LEU A 14 19.53 -16.62 12.73
C LEU A 14 18.06 -16.94 13.00
N ALA A 15 17.61 -16.72 14.24
CA ALA A 15 16.20 -16.78 14.59
C ALA A 15 15.62 -15.36 14.62
N VAL A 16 14.72 -15.06 13.69
CA VAL A 16 13.86 -13.88 13.78
C VAL A 16 12.54 -14.29 14.41
N THR A 17 12.12 -13.53 15.42
CA THR A 17 10.87 -13.78 16.15
C THR A 17 9.79 -12.80 15.71
N GLU A 18 8.54 -13.18 15.92
CA GLU A 18 7.39 -12.31 15.69
C GLU A 18 7.48 -10.98 16.46
N PHE A 19 8.12 -10.98 17.63
CA PHE A 19 8.38 -9.76 18.39
C PHE A 19 9.18 -8.73 17.59
N VAL A 20 10.19 -9.15 16.82
CA VAL A 20 10.97 -8.25 15.97
C VAL A 20 10.08 -7.69 14.85
N ALA A 21 9.22 -8.52 14.28
CA ALA A 21 8.27 -8.09 13.25
C ALA A 21 7.26 -7.07 13.80
N SER A 22 6.69 -7.31 14.99
CA SER A 22 5.77 -6.39 15.66
C SER A 22 6.43 -5.05 16.05
N LEU A 23 7.69 -5.07 16.47
CA LEU A 23 8.45 -3.86 16.74
C LEU A 23 8.67 -3.05 15.45
N ALA A 24 9.03 -3.73 14.36
CA ALA A 24 9.19 -3.10 13.05
C ALA A 24 7.88 -2.45 12.59
N THR A 25 6.76 -3.17 12.63
CA THR A 25 5.48 -2.59 12.18
C THR A 25 5.05 -1.40 13.04
N SER A 26 5.29 -1.45 14.36
CA SER A 26 5.01 -0.33 15.27
C SER A 26 5.86 0.89 14.94
N THR A 27 7.17 0.71 14.73
CA THR A 27 8.10 1.81 14.44
C THR A 27 7.82 2.46 13.09
N TYR A 28 7.59 1.68 12.03
CA TYR A 28 7.23 2.23 10.72
C TYR A 28 5.86 2.93 10.72
N PHE A 29 4.89 2.40 11.46
CA PHE A 29 3.57 3.01 11.59
C PHE A 29 3.65 4.34 12.36
N THR A 30 4.31 4.35 13.51
CA THR A 30 4.45 5.56 14.35
C THR A 30 5.33 6.63 13.70
N ALA A 31 6.30 6.24 12.87
CA ALA A 31 7.09 7.16 12.07
C ALA A 31 6.31 7.81 10.90
N GLY A 32 5.08 7.36 10.62
CA GLY A 32 4.31 7.82 9.47
C GLY A 32 4.89 7.36 8.11
N ALA A 33 5.81 6.39 8.13
CA ALA A 33 6.48 5.90 6.94
C ALA A 33 5.58 5.02 6.05
N LEU A 34 4.46 4.54 6.61
CA LEU A 34 3.46 3.73 5.90
C LEU A 34 2.46 4.62 5.14
N HIS A 35 2.98 5.51 4.29
CA HIS A 35 2.22 6.38 3.41
C HIS A 35 2.85 6.40 2.03
N ARG A 36 2.03 6.36 0.98
CA ARG A 36 2.51 6.38 -0.40
C ARG A 36 1.54 7.09 -1.32
N ASN A 37 2.07 7.98 -2.14
CA ASN A 37 1.33 8.61 -3.24
C ASN A 37 1.71 7.92 -4.55
N ILE A 38 0.70 7.49 -5.30
CA ILE A 38 0.84 6.83 -6.59
C ILE A 38 0.21 7.74 -7.64
N SER A 39 1.01 8.23 -8.56
CA SER A 39 0.56 9.03 -9.70
C SER A 39 0.47 8.19 -10.97
N SER A 40 -0.24 8.70 -11.96
CA SER A 40 -0.46 8.00 -13.24
C SER A 40 0.82 7.59 -13.98
N ASP A 41 1.89 8.36 -13.86
CA ASP A 41 3.19 8.12 -14.48
C ASP A 41 4.03 7.04 -13.78
N MET A 42 3.71 6.72 -12.52
CA MET A 42 4.38 5.63 -11.79
C MET A 42 3.91 4.24 -12.24
N LEU A 43 2.75 4.16 -12.90
CA LEU A 43 2.20 2.89 -13.36
C LEU A 43 2.86 2.45 -14.67
N PRO A 44 3.25 1.17 -14.78
CA PRO A 44 3.72 0.63 -16.05
C PRO A 44 2.67 0.84 -17.14
N ARG A 45 3.10 1.20 -18.36
CA ARG A 45 2.18 1.39 -19.51
C ARG A 45 1.35 0.14 -19.83
N GLN A 46 1.84 -1.03 -19.43
CA GLN A 46 1.20 -2.33 -19.62
C GLN A 46 0.01 -2.56 -18.66
N PHE A 47 -0.06 -1.76 -17.58
CA PHE A 47 -1.09 -1.90 -16.57
C PHE A 47 -2.44 -1.41 -17.13
N LEU A 48 -3.43 -2.30 -17.14
CA LEU A 48 -4.73 -2.06 -17.77
C LEU A 48 -5.50 -0.91 -17.12
N LEU A 49 -5.30 -0.72 -15.80
CA LEU A 49 -5.94 0.32 -15.00
C LEU A 49 -5.01 1.52 -14.83
N GLN A 50 -4.72 2.24 -15.93
CA GLN A 50 -4.04 3.54 -15.80
C GLN A 50 -4.88 4.48 -14.93
N LEU A 51 -4.24 5.26 -14.05
CA LEU A 51 -4.89 6.24 -13.19
C LEU A 51 -5.32 7.48 -14.00
N ARG A 52 -6.38 7.31 -14.80
CA ARG A 52 -7.05 8.36 -15.55
C ARG A 52 -8.55 8.23 -15.36
N THR A 53 -9.25 9.35 -15.33
CA THR A 53 -10.71 9.37 -15.16
C THR A 53 -11.45 8.56 -16.23
N LYS A 54 -10.91 8.54 -17.46
CA LYS A 54 -11.42 7.71 -18.57
C LYS A 54 -11.46 6.22 -18.24
N ASN A 55 -10.45 5.71 -17.52
CA ASN A 55 -10.40 4.30 -17.14
C ASN A 55 -11.28 3.99 -15.93
N MET A 56 -11.67 5.02 -15.18
CA MET A 56 -12.56 4.91 -14.04
C MET A 56 -14.04 4.99 -14.41
N GLU A 57 -14.37 5.26 -15.68
CA GLU A 57 -15.75 5.32 -16.20
C GLU A 57 -16.54 4.05 -15.87
N VAL A 58 -15.88 2.88 -15.87
CA VAL A 58 -16.49 1.59 -15.51
C VAL A 58 -16.95 1.53 -14.05
N PHE A 59 -16.27 2.24 -13.15
CA PHE A 59 -16.57 2.25 -11.72
C PHE A 59 -17.39 3.48 -11.30
N SER A 60 -17.17 4.62 -11.94
CA SER A 60 -17.82 5.91 -11.65
C SER A 60 -17.92 6.73 -12.94
N PRO A 61 -19.04 6.62 -13.69
CA PRO A 61 -19.22 7.36 -14.94
C PRO A 61 -19.28 8.88 -14.71
N GLU A 62 -19.85 9.32 -13.59
CA GLU A 62 -19.93 10.74 -13.19
C GLU A 62 -18.55 11.41 -13.13
N LEU A 63 -17.50 10.64 -12.81
CA LEU A 63 -16.13 11.14 -12.74
C LEU A 63 -15.61 11.54 -14.12
N GLN A 64 -15.88 10.73 -15.14
CA GLN A 64 -15.49 11.00 -16.52
C GLN A 64 -16.32 12.14 -17.13
N GLU A 65 -17.59 12.27 -16.76
CA GLU A 65 -18.43 13.39 -17.18
C GLU A 65 -17.93 14.73 -16.61
N ARG A 66 -17.58 14.77 -15.32
CA ARG A 66 -17.15 15.99 -14.64
C ARG A 66 -15.70 16.37 -14.92
N TYR A 67 -14.83 15.37 -15.09
CA TYR A 67 -13.39 15.56 -15.31
C TYR A 67 -12.89 14.67 -16.46
N PRO A 68 -13.17 15.04 -17.72
CA PRO A 68 -12.89 14.18 -18.86
C PRO A 68 -11.38 13.98 -19.09
N ASP A 69 -10.97 12.72 -19.13
CA ASP A 69 -9.61 12.25 -19.45
C ASP A 69 -8.47 12.91 -18.63
N GLN A 70 -8.77 13.29 -17.39
CA GLN A 70 -7.80 13.87 -16.46
C GLN A 70 -6.93 12.80 -15.79
N PRO A 71 -5.66 13.11 -15.49
CA PRO A 71 -4.82 12.23 -14.67
C PRO A 71 -5.33 12.16 -13.24
N MET A 72 -5.11 11.01 -12.60
CA MET A 72 -5.46 10.77 -11.21
C MET A 72 -4.23 10.45 -10.37
N GLU A 73 -4.33 10.76 -9.08
CA GLU A 73 -3.38 10.38 -8.04
C GLU A 73 -4.12 9.60 -6.95
N LEU A 74 -3.45 8.61 -6.37
CA LEU A 74 -3.96 7.80 -5.27
C LEU A 74 -3.03 7.98 -4.06
N HIS A 75 -3.56 8.49 -2.97
CA HIS A 75 -2.83 8.65 -1.71
C HIS A 75 -3.20 7.50 -0.79
N LEU A 76 -2.25 6.63 -0.46
CA LEU A 76 -2.45 5.49 0.42
C LEU A 76 -1.77 5.74 1.77
N TRP A 77 -2.40 5.31 2.85
CA TRP A 77 -1.80 5.33 4.18
C TRP A 77 -2.30 4.18 5.05
N ALA A 78 -1.48 3.75 6.00
CA ALA A 78 -1.91 2.80 7.03
C ALA A 78 -2.85 3.50 8.04
N ARG A 79 -3.98 2.86 8.35
CA ARG A 79 -4.94 3.33 9.36
C ARG A 79 -4.60 2.86 10.77
N GLN A 80 -4.00 1.67 10.86
CA GLN A 80 -3.55 1.07 12.11
C GLN A 80 -2.26 0.31 11.88
N GLN A 81 -1.61 -0.06 12.98
CA GLN A 81 -0.37 -0.82 12.94
C GLN A 81 -0.58 -2.14 12.17
N PRO A 82 0.25 -2.44 11.16
CA PRO A 82 0.21 -3.71 10.47
C PRO A 82 0.47 -4.87 11.44
N LEU A 83 -0.30 -5.94 11.28
CA LEU A 83 -0.12 -7.16 12.06
C LEU A 83 0.74 -8.12 11.25
N LEU A 84 1.82 -8.64 11.84
CA LEU A 84 2.67 -9.68 11.25
C LEU A 84 2.72 -10.87 12.20
N SER A 85 2.46 -12.07 11.70
CA SER A 85 2.55 -13.32 12.47
C SER A 85 3.48 -14.32 11.80
N CYS A 86 4.33 -14.98 12.59
CA CYS A 86 5.32 -15.93 12.09
C CYS A 86 4.82 -17.36 12.25
N HIS A 87 4.33 -17.97 11.17
CA HIS A 87 3.97 -19.39 11.14
C HIS A 87 5.15 -20.25 10.63
N PRO A 88 5.19 -21.55 10.95
CA PRO A 88 6.21 -22.46 10.43
C PRO A 88 6.30 -22.50 8.90
N ASP A 89 5.14 -22.30 8.27
CA ASP A 89 4.89 -22.41 6.84
C ASP A 89 5.07 -21.08 6.11
N ALA A 90 4.73 -19.95 6.75
CA ALA A 90 4.89 -18.63 6.15
C ALA A 90 4.88 -17.48 7.18
N LEU A 91 5.33 -16.31 6.73
CA LEU A 91 5.05 -15.04 7.39
C LEU A 91 3.70 -14.52 6.88
N HIS A 92 2.76 -14.31 7.79
CA HIS A 92 1.45 -13.76 7.47
C HIS A 92 1.44 -12.28 7.86
N GLY A 93 0.74 -11.47 7.05
CA GLY A 93 0.65 -10.05 7.28
C GLY A 93 -0.71 -9.49 6.92
N THR A 94 -1.25 -8.65 7.81
CA THR A 94 -2.49 -7.91 7.59
C THR A 94 -2.21 -6.42 7.67
N LEU A 95 -2.44 -5.73 6.56
CA LEU A 95 -2.35 -4.28 6.46
C LEU A 95 -3.76 -3.70 6.38
N PHE A 96 -4.03 -2.73 7.25
CA PHE A 96 -5.28 -1.97 7.22
C PHE A 96 -4.96 -0.57 6.74
N SER A 97 -5.45 -0.22 5.56
CA SER A 97 -5.06 1.00 4.88
C SER A 97 -6.28 1.78 4.39
N SER A 98 -6.07 3.04 4.10
CA SER A 98 -7.02 3.84 3.33
C SER A 98 -6.32 4.32 2.09
N ALA A 99 -7.11 4.47 1.03
CA ALA A 99 -6.66 5.07 -0.22
C ALA A 99 -7.64 6.16 -0.63
N GLU A 100 -7.16 7.38 -0.76
CA GLU A 100 -7.95 8.51 -1.27
C GLU A 100 -7.51 8.83 -2.69
N ALA A 101 -8.49 8.89 -3.60
CA ALA A 101 -8.24 9.23 -4.98
C ALA A 101 -8.48 10.71 -5.23
N PHE A 102 -7.61 11.28 -6.04
CA PHE A 102 -7.65 12.67 -6.47
C PHE A 102 -7.65 12.74 -7.99
N VAL A 103 -8.42 13.68 -8.53
CA VAL A 103 -8.24 14.16 -9.90
C VAL A 103 -7.24 15.31 -9.87
N VAL A 104 -6.25 15.26 -10.75
CA VAL A 104 -5.27 16.33 -10.91
C VAL A 104 -5.70 17.20 -12.07
N LEU A 105 -6.10 18.43 -11.77
CA LEU A 105 -6.51 19.42 -12.75
C LEU A 105 -5.30 20.04 -13.48
N PRO A 106 -5.50 20.70 -14.64
CA PRO A 106 -4.40 21.32 -15.40
C PRO A 106 -3.63 22.40 -14.62
N ASN A 107 -4.24 22.98 -13.59
CA ASN A 107 -3.62 23.94 -12.68
C ASN A 107 -2.87 23.26 -11.51
N ALA A 108 -2.58 21.95 -11.62
CA ALA A 108 -1.98 21.11 -10.58
C ALA A 108 -2.77 21.04 -9.26
N THR A 109 -4.04 21.47 -9.26
CA THR A 109 -4.91 21.33 -8.09
C THR A 109 -5.43 19.90 -7.99
N ARG A 110 -5.41 19.35 -6.78
CA ARG A 110 -5.93 18.02 -6.47
C ARG A 110 -7.35 18.14 -5.94
N VAL A 111 -8.30 17.50 -6.61
CA VAL A 111 -9.69 17.44 -6.17
C VAL A 111 -9.96 16.03 -5.65
N PRO A 112 -10.33 15.85 -4.36
CA PRO A 112 -10.67 14.53 -3.83
C PRO A 112 -11.95 14.02 -4.47
N VAL A 113 -11.98 12.73 -4.84
CA VAL A 113 -13.13 12.14 -5.54
C VAL A 113 -13.73 10.93 -4.84
N PHE A 114 -12.92 10.08 -4.20
CA PHE A 114 -13.43 8.99 -3.36
C PHE A 114 -12.40 8.51 -2.35
N LEU A 115 -12.89 7.94 -1.24
CA LEU A 115 -12.10 7.32 -0.19
C LEU A 115 -12.42 5.83 -0.13
N LEU A 116 -11.38 5.01 -0.25
CA LEU A 116 -11.42 3.56 -0.14
C LEU A 116 -10.84 3.16 1.22
N ASN A 117 -11.54 2.24 1.89
CA ASN A 117 -11.05 1.58 3.10
C ASN A 117 -10.70 0.14 2.74
N ILE A 118 -9.42 -0.20 2.87
CA ILE A 118 -8.83 -1.49 2.49
C ILE A 118 -8.33 -2.20 3.75
#